data_AF-A0A9X6N8W6-F1
#
_entry.id   AF-A0A9X6N8W6-F1
#
_cell.length_a   1.000
_cell.length_b   1.000
_cell.length_c   1.000
_cell.angle_alpha   90.00
_cell.angle_beta   90.00
_cell.angle_gamma   90.00
#
_symmetry.space_group_name_H-M   'P 1'
#
loop_
_entity.id
_entity.type
_entity.pdbx_description
1 polymer ?
#
loop_
_entity_poly.entity_id
_entity_poly.type
_entity_poly.pdbx_seq_one_letter_code
_entity_poly.pdbx_strand_id
1 'polypeptide(L)'
;MLLERERFYEKYQIDPAQENIEQIDWEELKKIYEDYNSQCNSLKGIAQTIAETLREHPRVHTVRTRIKDPEHLIEKIIRKTLKKLNAGEEYKITLENYSVEITDLIGIRVLHLYKEEAISIDEFICELWNLQEKPIIYFREGDVIYKDLLERFDFKVHPAGYRSWHYLIITNLTKQSHIAEIQVRTIFEEGWSEIDHQLRYPYDLDNHLLNEQLLVLNRLAGSADEMVDTIRQTKLNQRELVKKSEQDQKLIHELKQELEKLYSDFRVEEDRRVALEEKVKGLEESQKGSINFSGSTLLGNSIILPDDYIESIKIEPIKLNTASDYIKPISEKVSISLPKRSGILKSDDKK
;
A
#
# COMPACT_ATOMS: atom_id res chain seq x y z
N MET A 1 7.24 24.09 28.70
CA MET A 1 6.73 25.18 27.83
C MET A 1 5.23 25.20 28.00
N LEU A 2 4.65 26.33 28.39
CA LEU A 2 3.20 26.48 28.39
C LEU A 2 2.72 26.56 26.94
N LEU A 3 1.64 25.85 26.62
CA LEU A 3 0.94 25.94 25.34
C LEU A 3 0.24 27.32 25.27
N GLU A 4 0.92 28.31 24.72
CA GLU A 4 0.39 29.66 24.54
C GLU A 4 -0.52 29.72 23.31
N ARG A 5 -1.81 30.03 23.52
CA ARG A 5 -2.86 29.97 22.50
C ARG A 5 -2.53 30.75 21.22
N GLU A 6 -2.14 32.01 21.37
CA GLU A 6 -1.91 32.90 20.23
C GLU A 6 -0.74 32.42 19.37
N ARG A 7 0.38 32.05 20.02
CA ARG A 7 1.55 31.48 19.33
C ARG A 7 1.23 30.15 18.64
N PHE A 8 0.40 29.32 19.27
CA PHE A 8 -0.01 28.05 18.70
C PHE A 8 -0.86 28.24 17.44
N TYR A 9 -1.85 29.14 17.49
CA TYR A 9 -2.68 29.44 16.33
C TYR A 9 -1.88 30.03 15.17
N GLU A 10 -0.95 30.94 15.45
CA GLU A 10 -0.04 31.48 14.43
C GLU A 10 0.83 30.37 13.81
N LYS A 11 1.46 29.53 14.64
CA LYS A 11 2.34 28.44 14.19
C LYS A 11 1.63 27.44 13.28
N TYR A 12 0.37 27.11 13.60
CA TYR A 12 -0.41 26.09 12.91
C TYR A 12 -1.45 26.66 11.93
N GLN A 13 -1.37 27.96 11.63
CA GLN A 13 -2.26 28.66 10.70
C GLN A 13 -3.75 28.47 11.02
N ILE A 14 -4.09 28.45 12.30
CA ILE A 14 -5.48 28.33 12.77
C ILE A 14 -6.08 29.73 12.83
N ASP A 15 -7.14 29.98 12.06
CA ASP A 15 -7.83 31.27 12.06
C ASP A 15 -8.69 31.43 13.33
N PRO A 16 -8.41 32.41 14.21
CA PRO A 16 -9.21 32.67 15.40
C PRO A 16 -10.64 33.14 15.10
N ALA A 17 -10.94 33.55 13.87
CA ALA A 17 -12.28 33.89 13.40
C ALA A 17 -13.02 32.70 12.77
N GLN A 18 -12.39 31.51 12.70
CA GLN A 18 -13.01 30.32 12.13
C GLN A 18 -14.26 29.92 12.93
N GLU A 19 -15.29 29.48 12.20
CA GLU A 19 -16.53 28.98 12.79
C GLU A 19 -16.24 27.87 13.82
N ASN A 20 -16.98 27.91 14.93
CA ASN A 20 -16.92 26.94 16.05
C ASN A 20 -15.60 26.90 16.84
N ILE A 21 -14.62 27.78 16.56
CA ILE A 21 -13.36 27.86 17.33
C ILE A 21 -13.58 28.18 18.82
N GLU A 22 -14.62 28.98 19.12
CA GLU A 22 -14.99 29.36 20.48
C GLU A 22 -15.49 28.17 21.32
N GLN A 23 -15.91 27.06 20.67
CA GLN A 23 -16.35 25.84 21.35
C GLN A 23 -15.16 24.99 21.85
N ILE A 24 -13.94 25.33 21.47
CA ILE A 24 -12.74 24.61 21.88
C ILE A 24 -12.26 25.13 23.23
N ASP A 25 -12.23 24.23 24.22
CA ASP A 25 -11.75 24.52 25.57
C ASP A 25 -10.21 24.41 25.62
N TRP A 26 -9.55 25.57 25.68
CA TRP A 26 -8.08 25.64 25.73
C TRP A 26 -7.49 25.09 27.03
N GLU A 27 -8.20 25.18 28.15
CA GLU A 27 -7.72 24.62 29.42
C GLU A 27 -7.78 23.09 29.38
N GLU A 28 -8.79 22.52 28.72
CA GLU A 28 -8.86 21.08 28.47
C GLU A 28 -7.71 20.61 27.57
N LEU A 29 -7.39 21.35 26.51
CA LEU A 29 -6.24 21.04 25.63
C LEU A 29 -4.91 21.06 26.38
N LYS A 30 -4.71 21.99 27.34
CA LYS A 30 -3.52 22.00 28.18
C LYS A 30 -3.43 20.75 29.05
N LYS A 31 -4.53 20.31 29.67
CA LYS A 31 -4.56 19.07 30.47
C LYS A 31 -4.19 17.86 29.61
N ILE A 32 -4.78 17.74 28.41
CA ILE A 32 -4.47 16.66 27.47
C ILE A 32 -2.99 16.69 27.08
N TYR A 33 -2.45 17.88 26.80
CA TYR A 33 -1.03 18.04 26.47
C TYR A 33 -0.12 17.56 27.61
N GLU A 34 -0.39 17.97 28.85
CA GLU A 34 0.41 17.60 30.02
C GLU A 34 0.34 16.11 30.32
N ASP A 35 -0.88 15.55 30.30
CA ASP A 35 -1.13 14.12 30.49
C ASP A 35 -0.40 13.28 29.42
N TYR A 36 -0.61 13.58 28.14
CA TYR A 36 0.00 12.85 27.04
C TYR A 36 1.54 12.95 27.08
N ASN A 37 2.08 14.15 27.31
CA ASN A 37 3.52 14.38 27.39
C ASN A 37 4.17 13.57 28.53
N SER A 38 3.45 13.37 29.64
CA SER A 38 3.93 12.51 30.73
C SER A 38 3.98 11.02 30.35
N GLN A 39 3.13 10.58 29.42
CA GLN A 39 3.01 9.19 28.97
C GLN A 39 3.89 8.85 27.77
N CYS A 40 4.40 9.83 27.01
CA CYS A 40 5.17 9.60 25.77
C CYS A 40 6.30 8.57 25.90
N ASN A 41 7.04 8.58 27.01
CA ASN A 41 8.12 7.60 27.23
C ASN A 41 7.60 6.16 27.40
N SER A 42 6.46 5.99 28.07
CA SER A 42 5.78 4.69 28.20
C SER A 42 5.29 4.20 26.84
N LEU A 43 4.62 5.07 26.08
CA LEU A 43 4.15 4.78 24.73
C LEU A 43 5.29 4.39 23.78
N LYS A 44 6.46 5.03 23.92
CA LYS A 44 7.67 4.67 23.17
C LYS A 44 8.12 3.24 23.46
N GLY A 45 8.10 2.82 24.73
CA GLY A 45 8.42 1.44 25.11
C GLY A 45 7.42 0.43 24.53
N ILE A 46 6.13 0.74 24.57
CA ILE A 46 5.08 -0.09 23.94
C ILE A 46 5.31 -0.21 22.43
N ALA A 47 5.57 0.91 21.75
CA ALA A 47 5.82 0.96 20.32
C ALA A 47 7.06 0.15 19.92
N GLN A 48 8.13 0.21 20.71
CA GLN A 48 9.33 -0.60 20.52
C GLN A 48 8.97 -2.07 20.56
N THR A 49 8.37 -2.56 21.65
CA THR A 49 8.00 -3.98 21.79
C THR A 49 7.20 -4.49 20.59
N ILE A 50 6.18 -3.74 20.13
CA ILE A 50 5.40 -4.13 18.95
C ILE A 50 6.29 -4.18 17.69
N ALA A 51 7.17 -3.20 17.51
CA ALA A 51 8.07 -3.15 16.38
C ALA A 51 9.16 -4.24 16.41
N GLU A 52 9.61 -4.66 17.58
CA GLU A 52 10.47 -5.83 17.76
C GLU A 52 9.74 -7.09 17.31
N THR A 53 8.50 -7.33 17.76
CA THR A 53 7.69 -8.49 17.33
C THR A 53 7.45 -8.49 15.81
N LEU A 54 7.09 -7.35 15.22
CA LEU A 54 6.88 -7.25 13.77
C LEU A 54 8.14 -7.53 12.94
N ARG A 55 9.32 -7.26 13.49
CA ARG A 55 10.61 -7.54 12.81
C ARG A 55 10.95 -9.03 12.75
N GLU A 56 10.28 -9.88 13.53
CA GLU A 56 10.49 -11.33 13.48
C GLU A 56 9.90 -11.96 12.22
N HIS A 57 8.96 -11.27 11.56
CA HIS A 57 8.33 -11.77 10.35
C HIS A 57 9.28 -11.64 9.14
N PRO A 58 9.58 -12.74 8.42
CA PRO A 58 10.62 -12.75 7.38
C PRO A 58 10.31 -11.84 6.18
N ARG A 59 9.03 -11.55 5.93
CA ARG A 59 8.62 -10.64 4.83
C ARG A 59 8.63 -9.15 5.21
N VAL A 60 8.97 -8.82 6.46
CA VAL A 60 9.12 -7.44 6.91
C VAL A 60 10.55 -6.98 6.66
N HIS A 61 10.71 -5.95 5.82
CA HIS A 61 12.01 -5.37 5.52
C HIS A 61 12.47 -4.37 6.59
N THR A 62 11.57 -3.48 7.02
CA THR A 62 11.91 -2.46 8.02
C THR A 62 10.67 -2.08 8.81
N VAL A 63 10.81 -1.94 10.13
CA VAL A 63 9.78 -1.37 10.98
C VAL A 63 10.25 -0.04 11.52
N ARG A 64 9.45 1.01 11.37
CA ARG A 64 9.67 2.32 11.97
C ARG A 64 8.58 2.60 12.99
N THR A 65 8.94 3.22 14.09
CA THR A 65 8.00 3.68 15.11
C THR A 65 8.00 5.20 15.16
N ARG A 66 6.83 5.76 15.46
CA ARG A 66 6.63 7.18 15.68
C ARG A 66 5.64 7.35 16.82
N ILE A 67 6.03 8.13 17.82
CA ILE A 67 5.09 8.64 18.81
C ILE A 67 4.60 9.99 18.32
N LYS A 68 3.30 10.25 18.42
CA LYS A 68 2.74 11.56 18.07
C LYS A 68 3.44 12.63 18.91
N ASP A 69 3.78 13.74 18.27
CA ASP A 69 4.31 14.87 19.02
C ASP A 69 3.18 15.54 19.82
N PRO A 70 3.39 15.95 21.08
CA PRO A 70 2.34 16.55 21.91
C PRO A 70 1.72 17.81 21.31
N GLU A 71 2.48 18.69 20.65
CA GLU A 71 1.89 19.87 20.00
C GLU A 71 1.08 19.47 18.77
N HIS A 72 1.58 18.54 17.96
CA HIS A 72 0.82 17.99 16.82
C HIS A 72 -0.41 17.18 17.24
N LEU A 73 -0.43 16.60 18.45
CA LEU A 73 -1.64 16.01 19.01
C LEU A 73 -2.71 17.07 19.22
N ILE A 74 -2.36 18.21 19.83
CA ILE A 74 -3.30 19.31 20.06
C ILE A 74 -3.80 19.90 18.74
N GLU A 75 -2.92 20.08 17.75
CA GLU A 75 -3.32 20.52 16.40
C GLU A 75 -4.34 19.56 15.79
N LYS A 76 -4.07 18.24 15.88
CA LYS A 76 -4.97 17.23 15.34
C LYS A 76 -6.32 17.22 16.05
N ILE A 77 -6.34 17.40 17.38
CA ILE A 77 -7.57 17.49 18.17
C ILE A 77 -8.40 18.68 17.69
N ILE A 78 -7.81 19.87 17.59
CA ILE A 78 -8.48 21.08 17.11
C ILE A 78 -9.07 20.86 15.72
N ARG A 79 -8.23 20.42 14.76
CA ARG A 79 -8.65 20.20 13.37
C ARG A 79 -9.76 19.14 13.26
N LYS A 80 -9.65 18.02 13.99
CA LYS A 80 -10.68 16.96 13.99
C LYS A 80 -11.99 17.46 14.60
N THR A 81 -11.91 18.25 15.67
CA THR A 81 -13.07 18.82 16.38
C THR A 81 -13.80 19.81 15.49
N LEU A 82 -13.10 20.79 14.91
CA LEU A 82 -13.68 21.78 14.00
C LEU A 82 -14.31 21.13 12.78
N LYS A 83 -13.66 20.13 12.18
CA LYS A 83 -14.22 19.40 11.03
C LYS A 83 -15.58 18.77 11.34
N LYS A 84 -15.74 18.20 12.54
CA LYS A 84 -17.00 17.56 12.97
C LYS A 84 -18.06 18.59 13.38
N LEU A 85 -17.69 19.62 14.13
CA LEU A 85 -18.60 20.72 14.48
C LEU A 85 -19.15 21.42 13.22
N ASN A 86 -18.29 21.69 12.24
CA ASN A 86 -18.69 22.29 10.96
C ASN A 86 -19.53 21.35 10.09
N ALA A 87 -19.52 20.05 10.36
CA ALA A 87 -20.44 19.08 9.76
C ALA A 87 -21.79 18.98 10.51
N GLY A 88 -21.98 19.74 11.59
CA GLY A 88 -23.19 19.76 12.41
C GLY A 88 -23.25 18.65 13.46
N GLU A 89 -22.13 17.95 13.72
CA GLU A 89 -22.04 16.93 14.77
C GLU A 89 -21.71 17.59 16.12
N GLU A 90 -22.40 17.20 17.19
CA GLU A 90 -21.96 17.50 18.56
C GLU A 90 -20.76 16.61 18.89
N TYR A 91 -19.55 17.18 18.88
CA TYR A 91 -18.32 16.43 19.02
C TYR A 91 -17.30 17.17 19.88
N LYS A 92 -16.78 16.48 20.91
CA LYS A 92 -15.78 17.02 21.84
C LYS A 92 -14.78 15.93 22.24
N ILE A 93 -13.50 16.31 22.21
CA ILE A 93 -12.42 15.50 22.75
C ILE A 93 -12.04 16.06 24.14
N THR A 94 -11.97 15.18 25.13
CA THR A 94 -11.68 15.47 26.53
C THR A 94 -10.50 14.62 27.01
N LEU A 95 -10.01 14.90 28.21
CA LEU A 95 -8.96 14.14 28.87
C LEU A 95 -9.28 12.63 28.97
N GLU A 96 -10.56 12.29 29.10
CA GLU A 96 -11.00 10.90 29.29
C GLU A 96 -11.09 10.10 27.98
N ASN A 97 -11.27 10.76 26.83
CA ASN A 97 -11.55 10.08 25.56
C ASN A 97 -10.47 10.29 24.47
N TYR A 98 -9.52 11.22 24.64
CA TYR A 98 -8.58 11.56 23.57
C TYR A 98 -7.75 10.36 23.10
N SER A 99 -7.42 9.42 23.99
CA SER A 99 -6.65 8.21 23.66
C SER A 99 -7.40 7.21 22.78
N VAL A 100 -8.73 7.28 22.79
CA VAL A 100 -9.62 6.46 21.95
C VAL A 100 -9.94 7.19 20.65
N GLU A 101 -10.15 8.50 20.73
CA GLU A 101 -10.50 9.34 19.59
C GLU A 101 -9.32 9.60 18.65
N ILE A 102 -8.10 9.65 19.17
CA ILE A 102 -6.88 9.81 18.38
C ILE A 102 -6.16 8.47 18.33
N THR A 103 -6.35 7.74 17.23
CA THR A 103 -5.89 6.35 17.08
C THR A 103 -4.41 6.22 16.71
N ASP A 104 -3.77 7.30 16.27
CA ASP A 104 -2.36 7.34 15.81
C ASP A 104 -1.41 7.94 16.86
N LEU A 105 -1.73 7.80 18.16
CA LEU A 105 -0.79 8.19 19.23
C LEU A 105 0.49 7.35 19.18
N ILE A 106 0.34 6.05 18.88
CA ILE A 106 1.41 5.13 18.55
C ILE A 106 1.26 4.79 17.06
N GLY A 107 2.18 5.29 16.23
CA GLY A 107 2.25 4.97 14.81
C GLY A 107 3.39 3.97 14.54
N ILE A 108 3.07 2.90 13.83
CA ILE A 108 4.03 1.87 13.42
C ILE A 108 3.95 1.72 11.91
N ARG A 109 5.09 1.83 11.23
CA ARG A 109 5.19 1.65 9.79
C ARG A 109 5.96 0.38 9.50
N VAL A 110 5.32 -0.55 8.81
CA VAL A 110 5.89 -1.82 8.40
C VAL A 110 6.14 -1.76 6.90
N LEU A 111 7.41 -1.77 6.52
CA LEU A 111 7.84 -1.73 5.14
C LEU A 111 8.14 -3.14 4.64
N HIS A 112 7.58 -3.50 3.49
CA HIS A 112 7.88 -4.72 2.74
C HIS A 112 8.39 -4.37 1.34
N LEU A 113 8.93 -5.37 0.63
CA LEU A 113 9.54 -5.13 -0.68
C LEU A 113 8.56 -5.38 -1.83
N TYR A 114 7.72 -6.40 -1.71
CA TYR A 114 6.83 -6.84 -2.79
C TYR A 114 5.37 -6.78 -2.35
N LYS A 115 4.44 -6.44 -3.25
CA LYS A 115 3.02 -6.24 -2.88
C LYS A 115 2.36 -7.50 -2.32
N GLU A 116 2.73 -8.67 -2.83
CA GLU A 116 2.22 -9.98 -2.39
C GLU A 116 2.54 -10.27 -0.91
N GLU A 117 3.60 -9.67 -0.35
CA GLU A 117 4.05 -9.93 1.01
C GLU A 117 3.13 -9.34 2.07
N ALA A 118 2.33 -8.33 1.72
CA ALA A 118 1.37 -7.70 2.63
C ALA A 118 0.37 -8.71 3.21
N ILE A 119 0.02 -9.76 2.47
CA ILE A 119 -0.95 -10.79 2.89
C ILE A 119 -0.37 -11.67 4.00
N SER A 120 0.90 -12.07 3.89
CA SER A 120 1.57 -12.84 4.94
C SER A 120 1.74 -12.00 6.22
N ILE A 121 2.03 -10.70 6.05
CA ILE A 121 2.15 -9.76 7.19
C ILE A 121 0.79 -9.53 7.85
N ASP A 122 -0.28 -9.44 7.06
CA ASP A 122 -1.66 -9.33 7.52
C ASP A 122 -2.05 -10.49 8.45
N GLU A 123 -1.82 -11.71 7.99
CA GLU A 123 -2.10 -12.93 8.75
C GLU A 123 -1.37 -12.90 10.11
N PHE A 124 -0.09 -12.51 10.09
CA PHE A 124 0.73 -12.37 11.29
C PHE A 124 0.20 -11.30 12.26
N ILE A 125 -0.23 -10.12 11.77
CA ILE A 125 -0.81 -9.07 12.61
C ILE A 125 -2.12 -9.55 13.26
N CYS A 126 -2.99 -10.17 12.47
CA CYS A 126 -4.30 -10.63 12.92
C CYS A 126 -4.22 -11.84 13.89
N GLU A 127 -3.17 -12.64 13.81
CA GLU A 127 -2.91 -13.73 14.76
C GLU A 127 -2.45 -13.19 16.13
N LEU A 128 -1.64 -12.15 16.15
CA LEU A 128 -1.01 -11.64 17.37
C LEU A 128 -1.85 -10.62 18.14
N TRP A 129 -2.66 -9.82 17.46
CA TRP A 129 -3.39 -8.72 18.08
C TRP A 129 -4.88 -8.72 17.74
N ASN A 130 -5.68 -8.33 18.73
CA ASN A 130 -7.07 -7.98 18.50
C ASN A 130 -7.16 -6.63 17.79
N LEU A 131 -8.06 -6.55 16.82
CA LEU A 131 -8.32 -5.33 16.06
C LEU A 131 -9.48 -4.55 16.70
N GLN A 132 -9.32 -3.25 16.83
CA GLN A 132 -10.38 -2.36 17.32
C GLN A 132 -11.52 -2.23 16.30
N GLU A 133 -11.17 -2.21 15.02
CA GLU A 133 -12.08 -2.12 13.90
C GLU A 133 -11.57 -2.95 12.73
N LYS A 134 -12.41 -3.10 11.70
CA LYS A 134 -12.04 -3.80 10.47
C LYS A 134 -10.89 -3.04 9.78
N PRO A 135 -9.78 -3.70 9.41
CA PRO A 135 -8.65 -3.02 8.79
C PRO A 135 -9.04 -2.36 7.46
N ILE A 136 -8.38 -1.25 7.14
CA ILE A 136 -8.69 -0.44 5.96
C ILE A 136 -7.57 -0.55 4.95
N ILE A 137 -7.90 -0.88 3.70
CA ILE A 137 -6.98 -0.79 2.58
C ILE A 137 -7.31 0.48 1.78
N TYR A 138 -6.35 1.41 1.78
CA TYR A 138 -6.36 2.51 0.84
C TYR A 138 -5.80 2.04 -0.49
N PHE A 139 -6.57 2.25 -1.55
CA PHE A 139 -6.20 1.86 -2.90
C PHE A 139 -6.48 2.99 -3.88
N ARG A 140 -5.90 2.86 -5.08
CA ARG A 140 -6.16 3.77 -6.19
C ARG A 140 -7.12 3.14 -7.19
N GLU A 141 -7.92 3.98 -7.84
CA GLU A 141 -8.73 3.57 -8.98
C GLU A 141 -7.86 2.90 -10.06
N GLY A 142 -8.25 1.69 -10.47
CA GLY A 142 -7.50 0.84 -11.40
C GLY A 142 -6.61 -0.22 -10.75
N ASP A 143 -6.39 -0.16 -9.43
CA ASP A 143 -5.71 -1.23 -8.71
C ASP A 143 -6.56 -2.50 -8.69
N VAL A 144 -5.88 -3.65 -8.69
CA VAL A 144 -6.51 -4.97 -8.61
C VAL A 144 -6.85 -5.27 -7.15
N ILE A 145 -8.08 -5.72 -6.89
CA ILE A 145 -8.53 -6.13 -5.56
C ILE A 145 -8.88 -7.61 -5.59
N TYR A 146 -8.30 -8.36 -4.64
CA TYR A 146 -8.56 -9.78 -4.48
C TYR A 146 -9.85 -10.00 -3.68
N LYS A 147 -10.70 -10.93 -4.13
CA LYS A 147 -12.00 -11.22 -3.49
C LYS A 147 -11.88 -11.58 -2.03
N ASP A 148 -10.89 -12.38 -1.68
CA ASP A 148 -10.67 -12.89 -0.32
C ASP A 148 -10.33 -11.77 0.67
N LEU A 149 -9.95 -10.58 0.15
CA LEU A 149 -9.71 -9.40 0.97
C LEU A 149 -11.00 -8.60 1.23
N LEU A 150 -12.04 -8.70 0.38
CA LEU A 150 -13.29 -7.94 0.52
C LEU A 150 -14.03 -8.24 1.82
N GLU A 151 -13.96 -9.49 2.28
CA GLU A 151 -14.59 -9.90 3.53
C GLU A 151 -13.81 -9.41 4.75
N ARG A 152 -12.47 -9.37 4.66
CA ARG A 152 -11.57 -9.06 5.78
C ARG A 152 -11.26 -7.56 5.92
N PHE A 153 -11.36 -6.80 4.84
CA PHE A 153 -10.96 -5.38 4.80
C PHE A 153 -12.07 -4.45 4.32
N ASP A 154 -12.00 -3.21 4.79
CA ASP A 154 -12.74 -2.10 4.20
C ASP A 154 -11.86 -1.37 3.18
N PHE A 155 -12.42 -1.06 2.02
CA PHE A 155 -11.68 -0.48 0.90
C PHE A 155 -12.05 0.99 0.72
N LYS A 156 -11.04 1.86 0.72
CA LYS A 156 -11.24 3.31 0.53
C LYS A 156 -10.36 3.81 -0.62
N VAL A 157 -10.99 4.43 -1.61
CA VAL A 157 -10.28 5.14 -2.66
C VAL A 157 -9.75 6.45 -2.08
N HIS A 158 -8.44 6.69 -2.16
CA HIS A 158 -7.89 7.96 -1.73
C HIS A 158 -7.74 8.92 -2.92
N PRO A 159 -8.26 10.16 -2.86
CA PRO A 159 -8.23 11.13 -3.97
C PRO A 159 -6.82 11.41 -4.52
N ALA A 160 -5.81 11.38 -3.64
CA ALA A 160 -4.41 11.59 -4.01
C ALA A 160 -3.65 10.33 -4.47
N GLY A 161 -4.32 9.19 -4.64
CA GLY A 161 -3.68 7.93 -5.05
C GLY A 161 -2.85 7.26 -3.94
N TYR A 162 -3.11 7.61 -2.68
CA TYR A 162 -2.46 7.02 -1.53
C TYR A 162 -2.81 5.54 -1.37
N ARG A 163 -1.79 4.72 -1.08
CA ARG A 163 -1.89 3.27 -0.88
C ARG A 163 -1.25 2.88 0.44
N SER A 164 -1.97 2.12 1.25
CA SER A 164 -1.48 1.60 2.52
C SER A 164 -2.55 0.69 3.15
N TRP A 165 -2.11 -0.32 3.89
CA TRP A 165 -2.99 -1.17 4.69
C TRP A 165 -2.92 -0.70 6.15
N HIS A 166 -4.06 -0.36 6.73
CA HIS A 166 -4.19 0.27 8.03
C HIS A 166 -4.86 -0.66 9.02
N TYR A 167 -4.20 -0.88 10.14
CA TYR A 167 -4.67 -1.70 11.24
C TYR A 167 -4.71 -0.87 12.51
N LEU A 168 -5.81 -0.94 13.24
CA LEU A 168 -5.89 -0.42 14.61
C LEU A 168 -5.84 -1.60 15.56
N ILE A 169 -4.66 -1.87 16.12
CA ILE A 169 -4.46 -2.96 17.08
C ILE A 169 -4.69 -2.46 18.50
N ILE A 170 -5.23 -3.35 19.35
CA ILE A 170 -5.33 -3.12 20.79
C ILE A 170 -4.23 -3.91 21.48
N THR A 171 -3.40 -3.22 22.26
CA THR A 171 -2.29 -3.82 23.01
C THR A 171 -2.44 -3.64 24.52
N ASN A 172 -2.15 -4.70 25.27
CA ASN A 172 -2.27 -4.76 26.74
C ASN A 172 -0.91 -5.05 27.39
N LEU A 173 0.17 -4.44 26.89
CA LEU A 173 1.52 -4.62 27.47
C LEU A 173 1.65 -4.09 28.90
N THR A 174 0.75 -3.20 29.30
CA THR A 174 0.64 -2.70 30.67
C THR A 174 -0.77 -2.95 31.21
N LYS A 175 -1.05 -2.50 32.45
CA LYS A 175 -2.42 -2.55 33.02
C LYS A 175 -3.44 -1.73 32.22
N GLN A 176 -2.97 -0.80 31.39
CA GLN A 176 -3.81 0.02 30.51
C GLN A 176 -3.72 -0.50 29.08
N SER A 177 -4.88 -0.61 28.45
CA SER A 177 -5.00 -0.90 27.02
C SER A 177 -4.63 0.33 26.20
N HIS A 178 -3.84 0.12 25.15
CA HIS A 178 -3.45 1.17 24.22
C HIS A 178 -3.83 0.78 22.80
N ILE A 179 -4.11 1.78 21.97
CA ILE A 179 -4.35 1.62 20.54
C ILE A 179 -3.07 2.01 19.81
N ALA A 180 -2.68 1.18 18.84
CA ALA A 180 -1.60 1.51 17.91
C ALA A 180 -2.06 1.36 16.47
N GLU A 181 -1.73 2.34 15.65
CA GLU A 181 -1.97 2.31 14.21
C GLU A 181 -0.76 1.68 13.50
N ILE A 182 -0.97 0.51 12.89
CA ILE A 182 0.03 -0.13 12.03
C ILE A 182 -0.32 0.18 10.58
N GLN A 183 0.66 0.70 9.85
CA GLN A 183 0.58 0.99 8.42
C GLN A 183 1.55 0.07 7.68
N VAL A 184 1.03 -0.83 6.86
CA VAL A 184 1.82 -1.74 6.01
C VAL A 184 1.89 -1.14 4.61
N ARG A 185 3.12 -1.00 4.08
CA ARG A 185 3.42 -0.31 2.80
C ARG A 185 4.65 -0.90 2.12
N THR A 186 4.74 -0.75 0.81
CA THR A 186 6.02 -0.91 0.11
C THR A 186 6.98 0.25 0.41
N ILE A 187 8.26 0.08 0.06
CA ILE A 187 9.25 1.17 0.17
C ILE A 187 8.87 2.39 -0.69
N PHE A 188 8.30 2.17 -1.89
CA PHE A 188 7.93 3.27 -2.77
C PHE A 188 6.65 3.98 -2.32
N GLU A 189 5.67 3.23 -1.80
CA GLU A 189 4.46 3.79 -1.17
C GLU A 189 4.80 4.66 0.03
N GLU A 190 5.71 4.19 0.90
CA GLU A 190 6.23 4.96 2.03
C GLU A 190 6.98 6.21 1.56
N GLY A 191 7.89 6.06 0.59
CA GLY A 191 8.68 7.18 0.07
C GLY A 191 7.80 8.30 -0.47
N TRP A 192 6.76 7.96 -1.22
CA TRP A 192 5.78 8.94 -1.68
C TRP A 192 4.97 9.53 -0.52
N SER A 193 4.45 8.69 0.38
CA SER A 193 3.61 9.15 1.48
C SER A 193 4.33 10.09 2.45
N GLU A 194 5.61 9.89 2.72
CA GLU A 194 6.39 10.78 3.59
C GLU A 194 6.64 12.14 2.92
N ILE A 195 6.91 12.16 1.62
CA ILE A 195 7.07 13.41 0.85
C ILE A 195 5.75 14.19 0.84
N ASP A 196 4.64 13.50 0.57
CA ASP A 196 3.30 14.11 0.61
C ASP A 196 2.97 14.70 1.98
N HIS A 197 3.28 13.96 3.05
CA HIS A 197 3.08 14.41 4.43
C HIS A 197 3.98 15.60 4.80
N GLN A 198 5.15 15.77 4.19
CA GLN A 198 6.01 16.91 4.48
C GLN A 198 5.66 18.16 3.68
N LEU A 199 5.26 17.99 2.42
CA LEU A 199 5.13 19.11 1.48
C LEU A 199 3.72 19.62 1.29
N ARG A 200 2.70 18.81 1.54
CA ARG A 200 1.30 19.16 1.27
C ARG A 200 0.41 19.01 2.48
N TYR A 201 0.46 17.86 3.15
CA TYR A 201 -0.46 17.58 4.24
C TYR A 201 0.05 18.18 5.57
N PRO A 202 -0.81 18.79 6.41
CA PRO A 202 -2.24 19.04 6.21
C PRO A 202 -2.60 20.41 5.64
N TYR A 203 -1.64 21.32 5.43
CA TYR A 203 -1.92 22.75 5.24
C TYR A 203 -2.18 23.18 3.79
N ASP A 204 -1.60 22.50 2.81
CA ASP A 204 -1.62 22.92 1.39
C ASP A 204 -2.50 22.01 0.51
N LEU A 205 -3.58 21.45 1.08
CA LEU A 205 -4.46 20.52 0.38
C LEU A 205 -5.13 21.11 -0.87
N ASP A 206 -5.39 22.43 -0.87
CA ASP A 206 -6.01 23.15 -1.98
C ASP A 206 -4.99 23.66 -3.02
N ASN A 207 -3.69 23.44 -2.81
CA ASN A 207 -2.65 23.88 -3.72
C ASN A 207 -2.61 22.99 -4.97
N HIS A 208 -3.27 23.44 -6.04
CA HIS A 208 -3.37 22.72 -7.31
C HIS A 208 -1.99 22.33 -7.90
N LEU A 209 -0.98 23.20 -7.82
CA LEU A 209 0.33 22.90 -8.41
C LEU A 209 1.04 21.78 -7.65
N LEU A 210 1.03 21.82 -6.31
CA LEU A 210 1.60 20.75 -5.49
C LEU A 210 0.85 19.44 -5.68
N ASN A 211 -0.48 19.50 -5.77
CA ASN A 211 -1.33 18.33 -6.04
C ASN A 211 -0.95 17.62 -7.34
N GLU A 212 -0.80 18.35 -8.43
CA GLU A 212 -0.42 17.77 -9.73
C GLU A 212 0.99 17.16 -9.69
N GLN A 213 1.97 17.85 -9.08
CA GLN A 213 3.34 17.34 -8.97
C GLN A 213 3.42 16.08 -8.11
N LEU A 214 2.72 16.06 -6.97
CA LEU A 214 2.68 14.90 -6.08
C LEU A 214 1.92 13.74 -6.72
N LEU A 215 0.91 14.00 -7.55
CA LEU A 215 0.22 12.95 -8.30
C LEU A 215 1.14 12.31 -9.35
N VAL A 216 1.99 13.09 -10.02
CA VAL A 216 3.02 12.55 -10.92
C VAL A 216 4.01 11.68 -10.14
N LEU A 217 4.49 12.15 -8.98
CA LEU A 217 5.39 11.36 -8.14
C LEU A 217 4.73 10.06 -7.65
N ASN A 218 3.44 10.09 -7.30
CA ASN A 218 2.66 8.91 -6.91
C ASN A 218 2.63 7.86 -8.03
N ARG A 219 2.43 8.32 -9.28
CA ARG A 219 2.43 7.45 -10.45
C ARG A 219 3.80 6.80 -10.66
N LEU A 220 4.88 7.57 -10.52
CA LEU A 220 6.25 7.04 -10.63
C LEU A 220 6.55 6.00 -9.55
N ALA A 221 6.16 6.28 -8.29
CA ALA A 221 6.32 5.32 -7.19
C ALA A 221 5.55 4.03 -7.46
N GLY A 222 4.28 4.12 -7.89
CA GLY A 222 3.47 2.95 -8.24
C GLY A 222 4.05 2.14 -9.42
N SER A 223 4.56 2.81 -10.45
CA SER A 223 5.23 2.12 -11.57
C SER A 223 6.54 1.48 -11.15
N ALA A 224 7.27 2.06 -10.19
CA ALA A 224 8.47 1.46 -9.63
C ALA A 224 8.14 0.17 -8.85
N ASP A 225 7.08 0.17 -8.04
CA ASP A 225 6.58 -1.05 -7.38
C ASP A 225 6.24 -2.16 -8.39
N GLU A 226 5.45 -1.85 -9.42
CA GLU A 226 5.06 -2.83 -10.45
C GLU A 226 6.28 -3.38 -11.22
N MET A 227 7.28 -2.53 -11.47
CA MET A 227 8.52 -2.94 -12.10
C MET A 227 9.33 -3.90 -11.20
N VAL A 228 9.38 -3.65 -9.89
CA VAL A 228 10.05 -4.53 -8.93
C VAL A 228 9.41 -5.92 -8.91
N ASP A 229 8.07 -5.99 -8.88
CA ASP A 229 7.35 -7.26 -8.97
C ASP A 229 7.66 -8.00 -10.29
N THR A 230 7.69 -7.27 -11.42
CA THR A 230 8.04 -7.84 -12.74
C THR A 230 9.47 -8.38 -12.78
N ILE A 231 10.43 -7.67 -12.19
CA ILE A 231 11.84 -8.11 -12.10
C ILE A 231 11.93 -9.39 -11.27
N ARG A 232 11.20 -9.46 -10.15
CA ARG A 232 11.14 -10.66 -9.30
C ARG A 232 10.59 -11.85 -10.07
N GLN A 233 9.45 -11.69 -10.75
CA GLN A 233 8.84 -12.76 -11.54
C GLN A 233 9.76 -13.24 -12.68
N THR A 234 10.43 -12.31 -13.36
CA THR A 234 11.41 -12.64 -14.41
C THR A 234 12.54 -13.50 -13.85
N LYS A 235 13.09 -13.13 -12.68
CA LYS A 235 14.16 -13.90 -12.03
C LYS A 235 13.70 -15.29 -11.60
N LEU A 236 12.46 -15.45 -11.15
CA LEU A 236 11.88 -16.74 -10.78
C LEU A 236 11.71 -17.64 -12.00
N ASN A 237 11.09 -17.13 -13.06
CA ASN A 237 10.90 -17.87 -14.30
C ASN A 237 12.24 -18.31 -14.90
N GLN A 238 13.26 -17.44 -14.90
CA GLN A 238 14.60 -17.82 -15.34
C GLN A 238 15.20 -18.96 -14.52
N ARG A 239 15.03 -18.95 -13.18
CA ARG A 239 15.50 -20.04 -12.32
C ARG A 239 14.79 -21.36 -12.61
N GLU A 240 13.47 -21.34 -12.80
CA GLU A 240 12.71 -22.53 -13.17
C GLU A 240 13.15 -23.10 -14.52
N LEU A 241 13.38 -22.24 -15.51
CA LEU A 241 13.88 -22.64 -16.82
C LEU A 241 15.28 -23.28 -16.73
N VAL A 242 16.18 -22.72 -15.91
CA VAL A 242 17.51 -23.31 -15.69
C VAL A 242 17.39 -24.67 -15.00
N LYS A 243 16.60 -24.79 -13.93
CA LYS A 243 16.37 -26.06 -13.23
C LYS A 243 15.81 -27.13 -14.18
N LYS A 244 14.84 -26.76 -15.02
CA LYS A 244 14.28 -27.65 -16.03
C LYS A 244 15.32 -28.06 -17.07
N SER A 245 16.13 -27.11 -17.55
CA SER A 245 17.21 -27.40 -18.50
C SER A 245 18.24 -28.38 -17.94
N GLU A 246 18.61 -28.24 -16.66
CA GLU A 246 19.53 -29.17 -15.98
C GLU A 246 18.92 -30.57 -15.82
N GLN A 247 17.62 -30.67 -15.52
CA GLN A 247 16.90 -31.95 -15.46
C GLN A 247 16.85 -32.62 -16.84
N ASP A 248 16.53 -31.86 -17.88
CA ASP A 248 16.50 -32.35 -19.26
C ASP A 248 17.90 -32.83 -19.70
N GLN A 249 18.97 -32.13 -19.30
CA GLN A 249 20.34 -32.56 -19.59
C GLN A 249 20.70 -33.89 -18.92
N LYS A 250 20.31 -34.08 -17.65
CA LYS A 250 20.53 -35.35 -16.94
C LYS A 250 19.79 -36.49 -17.62
N LEU A 251 18.52 -36.27 -17.96
CA LEU A 251 17.70 -37.26 -18.66
C LEU A 251 18.28 -37.62 -20.04
N ILE A 252 18.73 -36.62 -20.81
CA ILE A 252 19.40 -36.86 -22.09
C ILE A 252 20.66 -37.72 -21.90
N HIS A 253 21.45 -37.45 -20.85
CA HIS A 253 22.64 -38.23 -20.54
C HIS A 253 22.31 -39.69 -20.20
N GLU A 254 21.30 -39.92 -19.36
CA GLU A 254 20.81 -41.26 -18.99
C GLU A 254 20.30 -42.04 -20.22
N LEU A 255 19.46 -41.41 -21.05
CA LEU A 255 18.94 -42.04 -22.27
C LEU A 255 20.06 -42.39 -23.26
N LYS A 256 21.09 -41.54 -23.39
CA LYS A 256 22.26 -41.84 -24.23
C LYS A 256 23.03 -43.06 -23.71
N GLN A 257 23.22 -43.18 -22.39
CA GLN A 257 23.85 -44.37 -21.80
C GLN A 257 23.02 -45.65 -22.00
N GLU A 258 21.69 -45.58 -21.88
CA GLU A 258 20.81 -46.72 -22.16
C GLU A 258 20.88 -47.13 -23.63
N LEU A 259 20.90 -46.17 -24.54
CA LEU A 259 21.02 -46.41 -25.97
C LEU A 259 22.35 -47.12 -26.30
N GLU A 260 23.47 -46.67 -25.73
CA GLU A 260 24.78 -47.32 -25.89
C GLU A 260 24.76 -48.78 -25.41
N LYS A 261 24.14 -49.06 -24.25
CA LYS A 261 23.96 -50.44 -23.77
C LYS A 261 23.16 -51.28 -24.75
N LEU A 262 22.06 -50.75 -25.29
CA LEU A 262 21.23 -51.41 -26.30
C LEU A 262 21.96 -51.68 -27.63
N TYR A 263 22.92 -50.84 -28.01
CA TYR A 263 23.78 -51.10 -29.17
C TYR A 263 24.83 -52.18 -28.88
N SER A 264 25.29 -52.30 -27.63
CA SER A 264 26.24 -53.35 -27.21
C SER A 264 25.60 -54.73 -27.05
N ASP A 265 24.31 -54.78 -26.69
CA ASP A 265 23.52 -56.00 -26.65
C ASP A 265 23.09 -56.39 -28.08
N PHE A 266 23.81 -57.35 -28.69
CA PHE A 266 23.68 -57.79 -30.08
C PHE A 266 22.33 -58.47 -30.46
N ARG A 267 21.24 -58.21 -29.71
CA ARG A 267 19.88 -58.72 -29.97
C ARG A 267 18.81 -57.75 -29.42
N VAL A 268 18.43 -56.69 -30.12
CA VAL A 268 17.18 -55.96 -29.79
C VAL A 268 16.44 -55.44 -31.03
N GLU A 269 15.11 -55.57 -30.99
CA GLU A 269 14.09 -55.12 -31.95
C GLU A 269 14.24 -53.64 -32.35
N GLU A 270 14.34 -53.42 -33.67
CA GLU A 270 14.54 -52.11 -34.32
C GLU A 270 13.52 -51.04 -33.87
N ASP A 271 12.28 -51.44 -33.59
CA ASP A 271 11.18 -50.53 -33.24
C ASP A 271 11.39 -49.78 -31.92
N ARG A 272 12.04 -50.41 -30.92
CA ARG A 272 12.37 -49.72 -29.65
C ARG A 272 13.50 -48.72 -29.81
N ARG A 273 14.42 -48.96 -30.75
CA ARG A 273 15.56 -48.07 -31.03
C ARG A 273 15.09 -46.77 -31.66
N VAL A 274 14.27 -46.87 -32.70
CA VAL A 274 13.72 -45.71 -33.43
C VAL A 274 12.90 -44.80 -32.50
N ALA A 275 12.07 -45.39 -31.62
CA ALA A 275 11.24 -44.61 -30.70
C ALA A 275 12.07 -43.81 -29.66
N LEU A 276 13.22 -44.33 -29.22
CA LEU A 276 14.12 -43.63 -28.31
C LEU A 276 14.92 -42.53 -29.01
N GLU A 277 15.39 -42.77 -30.24
CA GLU A 277 16.09 -41.77 -31.05
C GLU A 277 15.21 -40.55 -31.36
N GLU A 278 13.94 -40.78 -31.74
CA GLU A 278 12.99 -39.68 -31.96
C GLU A 278 12.74 -38.86 -30.69
N LYS A 279 12.68 -39.52 -29.54
CA LYS A 279 12.47 -38.85 -28.25
C LYS A 279 13.68 -38.01 -27.83
N VAL A 280 14.90 -38.51 -28.04
CA VAL A 280 16.13 -37.74 -27.80
C VAL A 280 16.21 -36.53 -28.74
N LYS A 281 15.92 -36.72 -30.03
CA LYS A 281 15.97 -35.65 -31.03
C LYS A 281 14.94 -34.54 -30.73
N GLY A 282 13.72 -34.90 -30.35
CA GLY A 282 12.69 -33.93 -29.96
C GLY A 282 13.08 -33.09 -28.74
N LEU A 283 13.79 -33.69 -27.78
CA LEU A 283 14.31 -32.99 -26.60
C LEU A 283 15.50 -32.07 -26.96
N GLU A 284 16.42 -32.50 -27.82
CA GLU A 284 17.55 -31.69 -28.29
C GLU A 284 17.11 -30.47 -29.12
N GLU A 285 16.08 -30.62 -29.95
CA GLU A 285 15.49 -29.52 -30.72
C GLU A 285 14.77 -28.51 -29.82
N SER A 286 14.06 -28.99 -28.80
CA SER A 286 13.41 -28.13 -27.78
C SER A 286 14.44 -27.34 -26.95
N GLN A 287 15.62 -27.92 -26.72
CA GLN A 287 16.71 -27.27 -26.00
C GLN A 287 17.37 -26.14 -26.82
N LYS A 288 17.57 -26.34 -28.13
CA LYS A 288 18.10 -25.30 -29.04
C LYS A 288 17.20 -24.07 -29.14
N GLY A 289 15.88 -24.24 -29.08
CA GLY A 289 14.92 -23.13 -29.04
C GLY A 289 15.02 -22.28 -27.76
N SER A 290 15.40 -22.91 -26.64
CA SER A 290 15.49 -22.25 -25.33
C SER A 290 16.79 -21.48 -25.11
N ILE A 291 17.90 -21.90 -25.74
CA ILE A 291 19.24 -21.28 -25.61
C ILE A 291 19.37 -19.97 -26.41
N ASN A 292 18.59 -19.78 -27.47
CA ASN A 292 18.65 -18.52 -28.25
C ASN A 292 18.00 -17.31 -27.55
N PHE A 293 17.29 -17.51 -26.43
CA PHE A 293 16.76 -16.40 -25.62
C PHE A 293 17.76 -15.90 -24.56
N SER A 294 18.85 -16.63 -24.29
CA SER A 294 19.86 -16.29 -23.27
C SER A 294 21.18 -15.74 -23.85
N GLY A 295 21.22 -15.45 -25.15
CA GLY A 295 22.42 -14.98 -25.83
C GLY A 295 22.66 -13.47 -25.72
N SER A 296 23.63 -13.10 -24.87
CA SER A 296 24.33 -11.80 -24.78
C SER A 296 23.60 -10.63 -24.12
N THR A 297 23.80 -10.45 -22.81
CA THR A 297 24.25 -9.19 -22.17
C THR A 297 24.33 -9.41 -20.65
N LEU A 298 25.55 -9.30 -20.09
CA LEU A 298 25.89 -9.15 -18.66
C LEU A 298 25.78 -10.38 -17.73
N LEU A 299 26.70 -11.32 -17.88
CA LEU A 299 27.12 -12.22 -16.79
C LEU A 299 28.18 -11.52 -15.93
N GLY A 300 27.74 -10.79 -14.91
CA GLY A 300 28.54 -10.55 -13.71
C GLY A 300 28.31 -11.72 -12.75
N ASN A 301 29.38 -12.40 -12.34
CA ASN A 301 29.37 -13.53 -11.39
C ASN A 301 28.40 -13.26 -10.22
N SER A 302 27.24 -13.90 -10.25
CA SER A 302 26.24 -13.80 -9.20
C SER A 302 26.25 -15.10 -8.39
N ILE A 303 26.86 -15.02 -7.22
CA ILE A 303 26.83 -16.02 -6.16
C ILE A 303 25.36 -16.40 -5.89
N ILE A 304 25.06 -17.69 -5.96
CA ILE A 304 23.74 -18.25 -5.62
C ILE A 304 23.57 -18.08 -4.10
N LEU A 305 22.71 -17.14 -3.69
CA LEU A 305 22.28 -17.01 -2.29
C LEU A 305 21.18 -18.05 -1.96
N PRO A 306 21.08 -18.50 -0.70
CA PRO A 306 20.22 -19.62 -0.28
C PRO A 306 18.72 -19.43 -0.55
N ASP A 307 17.99 -20.56 -0.53
CA ASP A 307 16.60 -20.76 -0.99
C ASP A 307 15.49 -20.05 -0.15
N ASP A 308 15.81 -19.32 0.91
CA ASP A 308 14.84 -19.06 2.00
C ASP A 308 13.87 -17.88 1.83
N TYR A 309 13.71 -17.28 0.63
CA TYR A 309 12.95 -16.01 0.52
C TYR A 309 11.86 -15.94 -0.55
N ILE A 310 11.64 -16.98 -1.35
CA ILE A 310 10.68 -16.88 -2.45
C ILE A 310 9.79 -18.10 -2.56
N GLU A 311 8.78 -18.14 -1.70
CA GLU A 311 7.54 -18.86 -1.99
C GLU A 311 6.51 -17.89 -2.59
N SER A 312 5.87 -18.33 -3.68
CA SER A 312 4.77 -17.67 -4.36
C SER A 312 3.44 -18.20 -3.84
N ILE A 313 2.57 -17.33 -3.31
CA ILE A 313 1.18 -17.67 -3.02
C ILE A 313 0.37 -17.45 -4.30
N LYS A 314 -0.40 -18.46 -4.73
CA LYS A 314 -1.32 -18.33 -5.86
C LYS A 314 -2.64 -17.72 -5.37
N ILE A 315 -2.95 -16.48 -5.76
CA ILE A 315 -4.25 -15.85 -5.52
C ILE A 315 -4.74 -15.28 -6.85
N GLU A 316 -6.01 -15.52 -7.18
CA GLU A 316 -6.61 -15.04 -8.43
C GLU A 316 -7.03 -13.56 -8.34
N PRO A 317 -6.43 -12.66 -9.16
CA PRO A 317 -6.77 -11.25 -9.18
C PRO A 317 -8.08 -10.96 -9.92
N ILE A 318 -8.81 -9.92 -9.49
CA ILE A 318 -9.90 -9.31 -10.27
C ILE A 318 -9.62 -7.82 -10.45
N LYS A 319 -9.69 -7.37 -11.71
CA LYS A 319 -9.77 -5.94 -12.02
C LYS A 319 -11.18 -5.46 -11.72
N LEU A 320 -11.33 -4.56 -10.75
CA LEU A 320 -12.58 -3.83 -10.59
C LEU A 320 -12.64 -2.76 -11.68
N ASN A 321 -13.57 -2.93 -12.62
CA ASN A 321 -14.01 -1.82 -13.47
C ASN A 321 -14.83 -0.87 -12.59
N THR A 322 -14.37 0.36 -12.39
CA THR A 322 -15.15 1.38 -11.69
C THR A 322 -16.16 2.06 -12.62
N ALA A 323 -17.37 2.21 -12.09
CA ALA A 323 -18.45 3.15 -12.43
C ALA A 323 -19.17 3.01 -13.79
N SER A 324 -20.20 2.15 -13.83
CA SER A 324 -21.41 2.37 -14.64
C SER A 324 -22.71 2.00 -13.91
N ASP A 325 -22.69 1.18 -12.86
CA ASP A 325 -23.93 0.52 -12.39
C ASP A 325 -24.63 1.16 -11.17
N TYR A 326 -24.27 2.38 -10.76
CA TYR A 326 -24.95 3.09 -9.67
C TYR A 326 -25.39 4.52 -9.99
N ILE A 327 -25.69 4.83 -11.26
CA ILE A 327 -26.47 6.02 -11.60
C ILE A 327 -27.84 5.56 -12.10
N LYS A 328 -28.85 5.61 -11.23
CA LYS A 328 -30.26 5.61 -11.67
C LYS A 328 -30.46 6.81 -12.60
N PRO A 329 -30.98 6.64 -13.83
CA PRO A 329 -31.28 7.77 -14.69
C PRO A 329 -32.41 8.57 -14.06
N ILE A 330 -32.12 9.82 -13.68
CA ILE A 330 -33.14 10.82 -13.35
C ILE A 330 -33.82 11.18 -14.67
N SER A 331 -34.94 10.54 -14.97
CA SER A 331 -35.87 10.97 -16.02
C SER A 331 -36.99 11.81 -15.39
N GLU A 332 -36.68 13.06 -15.05
CA GLU A 332 -37.71 14.07 -14.85
C GLU A 332 -37.55 15.21 -15.86
N LYS A 333 -38.60 15.35 -16.67
CA LYS A 333 -38.79 16.43 -17.62
C LYS A 333 -38.77 17.76 -16.87
N VAL A 334 -37.73 18.57 -17.08
CA VAL A 334 -37.80 20.01 -16.83
C VAL A 334 -37.68 20.72 -18.17
N SER A 335 -38.84 21.13 -18.67
CA SER A 335 -39.00 22.02 -19.82
C SER A 335 -38.46 23.40 -19.47
N ILE A 336 -37.28 23.74 -19.98
CA ILE A 336 -36.76 25.12 -19.92
C ILE A 336 -37.19 25.83 -21.20
N SER A 337 -38.12 26.77 -21.04
CA SER A 337 -38.55 27.71 -22.08
C SER A 337 -37.49 28.80 -22.22
N LEU A 338 -36.98 28.99 -23.45
CA LEU A 338 -36.09 30.10 -23.78
C LEU A 338 -36.90 31.41 -23.92
N PRO A 339 -36.52 32.52 -23.27
CA PRO A 339 -37.19 33.78 -23.46
C PRO A 339 -36.79 34.41 -24.81
N LYS A 340 -37.80 34.85 -25.57
CA LYS A 340 -37.66 35.66 -26.78
C LYS A 340 -37.00 37.00 -26.44
N ARG A 341 -35.81 37.28 -26.99
CA ARG A 341 -35.26 38.64 -27.05
C ARG A 341 -35.83 39.37 -28.25
N SER A 342 -36.60 40.41 -27.95
CA SER A 342 -37.03 41.48 -28.85
C SER A 342 -36.20 42.75 -28.53
N GLY A 343 -36.01 43.63 -29.51
CA GLY A 343 -35.37 44.95 -29.33
C GLY A 343 -33.94 45.01 -29.86
N ILE A 344 -33.72 45.33 -31.15
CA ILE A 344 -33.54 46.70 -31.69
C ILE A 344 -32.23 47.35 -31.23
N LEU A 345 -31.25 47.42 -32.14
CA LEU A 345 -30.31 48.53 -32.23
C LEU A 345 -30.09 48.85 -33.71
N LYS A 346 -30.37 50.09 -34.06
CA LYS A 346 -30.33 50.70 -35.39
C LYS A 346 -28.89 50.84 -35.87
N SER A 347 -28.71 50.59 -37.17
CA SER A 347 -27.58 51.06 -37.96
C SER A 347 -27.79 52.52 -38.35
N ASP A 348 -26.88 53.40 -37.93
CA ASP A 348 -26.71 54.72 -38.53
C ASP A 348 -25.63 54.63 -39.61
N ASP A 349 -26.03 54.86 -40.86
CA ASP A 349 -25.13 55.33 -41.91
C ASP A 349 -25.82 56.39 -42.77
N LYS A 350 -25.15 57.54 -42.81
CA LYS A 350 -25.30 58.80 -43.56
C LYS A 350 -26.25 58.86 -44.77
N LYS A 351 -27.10 59.90 -44.77
CA LYS A 351 -27.04 61.01 -45.73
C LYS A 351 -27.77 62.24 -45.24
#